data_AF-A0AAJ6CWP4-F1
#
_entry.id   AF-A0AAJ6CWP4-F1
#
_cell.length_a   1.000
_cell.length_b   1.000
_cell.length_c   1.000
_cell.angle_alpha   90.00
_cell.angle_beta   90.00
_cell.angle_gamma   90.00
#
_symmetry.space_group_name_H-M   'P 1'
#
loop_
_entity.id
_entity.type
_entity.pdbx_description
1 polymer ?
#
loop_
_entity_poly.entity_id
_entity_poly.type
_entity_poly.pdbx_seq_one_letter_code
_entity_poly.pdbx_strand_id
1 'polypeptide(L)'
;MDARSDGNAIPLAVDLDGTLIATDLLWEGLFILLKKNPLYLFVLPLWLTGGPARLKQEIAARIDIDPASLPYRVELLERLRGEHEDGRRIVLATGTPRKFAEAIAAYLGIFERVLATDGPHNLTSARKRASLVAAYGDAGFDYAGNSRHDLNVFDAARNAIVVAPDRSAQRWQAARGAETMPAPKRTLKTYVKMLRAHQWLKNSLIAVPMVLSHEYFNIGMIWQCLLAFVSFSAVASAIYIVNDFFDLALDRKHPTKRNRPFASGVLSIPFGLGAVFVLLAIGIATGCLLPIEFLGALGGYMVVTTAYSLSFKRMLLIDVLTLAGLYTIRVLAGAAATGVDVSFWLLAFSIFFFLSLALVKRFVELRTTAIPVGERIAGRGYRTEDQEIVAQAGMASAFSSALVLALYMDSVAVRELYPHPWVMWPLAPIVLYLTMRVWILARRDEMHDDPVVFIIRDWRSQIVVAIGAVLLIAGGWGW
;
A
#
# COMPACT_ATOMS: atom_id res chain seq x y z
N MET A 1 26.22 49.21 -2.73
CA MET A 1 25.69 48.45 -1.59
C MET A 1 24.78 47.39 -2.16
N ASP A 2 25.29 46.17 -2.29
CA ASP A 2 24.56 45.08 -2.93
C ASP A 2 23.46 44.57 -2.00
N ALA A 3 22.20 44.64 -2.47
CA ALA A 3 21.03 44.11 -1.75
C ALA A 3 21.16 42.62 -1.36
N ARG A 4 22.12 41.89 -1.96
CA ARG A 4 22.48 40.51 -1.59
C ARG A 4 23.21 40.39 -0.25
N SER A 5 24.00 41.40 0.14
CA SER A 5 24.76 41.38 1.40
C SER A 5 23.87 41.53 2.64
N ASP A 6 22.76 42.28 2.55
CA ASP A 6 21.78 42.44 3.64
C ASP A 6 20.87 41.21 3.82
N GLY A 7 20.66 40.42 2.76
CA GLY A 7 19.82 39.20 2.80
C GLY A 7 20.45 38.06 3.61
N ASN A 8 21.77 37.91 3.52
CA ASN A 8 22.52 36.84 4.21
C ASN A 8 22.63 37.05 5.73
N ALA A 9 22.46 38.29 6.21
CA ALA A 9 22.43 38.58 7.64
C ALA A 9 21.18 38.01 8.33
N ILE A 10 20.06 37.90 7.61
CA ILE A 10 18.76 37.47 8.16
C ILE A 10 18.61 35.96 8.04
N PRO A 11 18.48 35.22 9.16
CA PRO A 11 18.34 33.78 9.12
C PRO A 11 17.01 33.37 8.45
N LEU A 12 17.04 32.24 7.73
CA LEU A 12 15.84 31.56 7.25
C LEU A 12 15.52 30.39 8.17
N ALA A 13 14.42 30.50 8.91
CA ALA A 13 13.88 29.43 9.73
C ALA A 13 12.89 28.57 8.91
N VAL A 14 12.95 27.25 9.08
CA VAL A 14 12.19 26.30 8.27
C VAL A 14 11.50 25.27 9.15
N ASP A 15 10.21 25.05 8.92
CA ASP A 15 9.50 23.92 9.53
C ASP A 15 9.85 22.58 8.86
N LEU A 16 9.75 21.50 9.63
CA LEU A 16 10.05 20.16 9.15
C LEU A 16 8.82 19.49 8.52
N ASP A 17 7.80 19.21 9.34
CA ASP A 17 6.69 18.33 8.99
C ASP A 17 5.74 18.97 7.98
N GLY A 18 5.60 18.33 6.82
CA GLY A 18 4.83 18.81 5.68
C GLY A 18 5.44 20.02 4.94
N THR A 19 6.49 20.67 5.47
CA THR A 19 7.25 21.75 4.85
C THR A 19 8.52 21.20 4.19
N LEU A 20 9.58 20.91 4.94
CA LEU A 20 10.81 20.34 4.39
C LEU A 20 10.63 18.90 3.92
N ILE A 21 9.92 18.10 4.70
CA ILE A 21 9.48 16.76 4.29
C ILE A 21 8.00 16.79 3.93
N ALA A 22 7.56 15.96 2.98
CA ALA A 22 6.16 15.94 2.54
C ALA A 22 5.21 15.27 3.55
N THR A 23 5.74 14.63 4.59
CA THR A 23 5.02 13.82 5.57
C THR A 23 5.17 14.36 7.00
N ASP A 24 4.60 13.64 7.97
CA ASP A 24 4.61 14.00 9.40
C ASP A 24 5.29 12.86 10.19
N LEU A 25 6.39 13.19 10.87
CA LEU A 25 7.20 12.23 11.61
C LEU A 25 6.52 11.63 12.82
N LEU A 26 5.49 12.28 13.38
CA LEU A 26 4.69 11.67 14.46
C LEU A 26 3.96 10.43 13.93
N TRP A 27 3.31 10.55 12.77
CA TRP A 27 2.57 9.45 12.18
C TRP A 27 3.50 8.36 11.65
N GLU A 28 4.60 8.73 11.00
CA GLU A 28 5.60 7.74 10.57
C GLU A 28 6.22 7.01 11.76
N GLY A 29 6.62 7.76 12.78
CA GLY A 29 7.20 7.19 13.99
C GLY A 29 6.23 6.25 14.71
N LEU A 30 4.94 6.58 14.72
CA LEU A 30 3.90 5.71 15.25
C LEU A 30 3.83 4.36 14.50
N PHE A 31 3.81 4.37 13.17
CA PHE A 31 3.75 3.12 12.41
C PHE A 31 5.05 2.30 12.48
N ILE A 32 6.21 2.96 12.59
CA ILE A 32 7.48 2.27 12.86
C ILE A 32 7.43 1.60 14.25
N LEU A 33 6.91 2.29 15.26
CA LEU A 33 6.75 1.76 16.62
C LEU A 33 5.82 0.55 16.63
N LEU A 34 4.65 0.65 16.00
CA LEU A 34 3.68 -0.44 15.91
C LEU A 34 4.20 -1.63 15.09
N LYS A 35 5.05 -1.38 14.07
CA LYS A 35 5.73 -2.46 13.33
C LYS A 35 6.69 -3.24 14.21
N LYS A 36 7.38 -2.54 15.13
CA LYS A 36 8.34 -3.13 16.07
C LYS A 36 7.61 -3.90 17.18
N ASN A 37 6.56 -3.32 17.75
CA ASN A 37 5.71 -3.98 18.73
C ASN A 37 4.26 -3.42 18.68
N PRO A 38 3.29 -4.20 18.16
CA PRO A 38 1.90 -3.79 18.07
C PRO A 38 1.24 -3.48 19.43
N LEU A 39 1.75 -4.02 20.54
CA LEU A 39 1.19 -3.83 21.89
C LEU A 39 1.26 -2.37 22.35
N TYR A 40 2.14 -1.55 21.77
CA TYR A 40 2.17 -0.13 22.07
C TYR A 40 0.87 0.59 21.72
N LEU A 41 0.02 0.04 20.84
CA LEU A 41 -1.31 0.58 20.54
C LEU A 41 -2.15 0.84 21.81
N PHE A 42 -2.05 -0.04 22.81
CA PHE A 42 -2.77 0.08 24.08
C PHE A 42 -2.14 1.10 25.05
N VAL A 43 -0.88 1.47 24.82
CA VAL A 43 -0.14 2.42 25.67
C VAL A 43 -0.24 3.86 25.15
N LEU A 44 -0.51 4.05 23.85
CA LEU A 44 -0.67 5.38 23.25
C LEU A 44 -1.66 6.29 24.00
N PRO A 45 -2.86 5.82 24.44
CA PRO A 45 -3.78 6.67 25.19
C PRO A 45 -3.16 7.19 26.49
N LEU A 46 -2.41 6.35 27.21
CA LEU A 46 -1.71 6.72 28.44
C LEU A 46 -0.63 7.78 28.21
N TRP A 47 0.10 7.72 27.08
CA TRP A 47 1.06 8.77 26.75
C TRP A 47 0.38 10.06 26.33
N LEU A 48 -0.77 9.96 25.65
CA LEU A 48 -1.55 11.11 25.21
C LEU A 48 -2.19 11.86 26.39
N THR A 49 -2.54 11.19 27.50
CA THR A 49 -3.03 11.90 28.71
C THR A 49 -1.97 12.83 29.31
N GLY A 50 -0.68 12.52 29.14
CA GLY A 50 0.43 13.42 29.48
C GLY A 50 0.70 14.51 28.43
N GLY A 51 -0.14 14.62 27.40
CA GLY A 51 -0.10 15.66 26.37
C GLY A 51 0.68 15.28 25.10
N PRO A 52 0.57 16.10 24.03
CA PRO A 52 1.19 15.80 22.73
C PRO A 52 2.72 15.74 22.75
N ALA A 53 3.36 16.52 23.63
CA ALA A 53 4.82 16.49 23.79
C ALA A 53 5.29 15.13 24.32
N ARG A 54 4.63 14.61 25.37
CA ARG A 54 4.94 13.30 25.95
C ARG A 54 4.79 12.18 24.92
N LEU A 55 3.68 12.15 24.19
CA LEU A 55 3.45 11.17 23.13
C LEU A 55 4.59 11.15 22.11
N LYS A 56 4.98 12.32 21.60
CA LYS A 56 6.07 12.47 20.63
C LYS A 56 7.42 11.97 21.19
N GLN A 57 7.74 12.31 22.45
CA GLN A 57 8.98 11.88 23.11
C GLN A 57 9.02 10.37 23.35
N GLU A 58 7.92 9.76 23.82
CA GLU A 58 7.84 8.32 24.07
C GLU A 58 7.99 7.50 22.78
N ILE A 59 7.43 8.00 21.67
CA ILE A 59 7.65 7.42 20.35
C ILE A 59 9.13 7.55 19.97
N ALA A 60 9.70 8.75 20.00
CA ALA A 60 11.09 9.00 19.61
C ALA A 60 12.12 8.22 20.45
N ALA A 61 11.85 7.98 21.73
CA ALA A 61 12.73 7.21 22.60
C ALA A 61 12.86 5.73 22.17
N ARG A 62 11.88 5.17 21.45
CA ARG A 62 11.79 3.71 21.18
C ARG A 62 12.14 3.30 19.76
N ILE A 63 12.26 4.28 18.87
CA ILE A 63 12.53 4.07 17.45
C ILE A 63 13.57 5.05 16.94
N ASP A 64 14.20 4.69 15.82
CA ASP A 64 15.07 5.54 15.04
C ASP A 64 14.45 5.74 13.66
N ILE A 65 14.75 6.88 13.06
CA ILE A 65 14.36 7.18 11.68
C ILE A 65 15.61 7.16 10.80
N ASP A 66 15.44 6.80 9.53
CA ASP A 66 16.49 6.87 8.51
C ASP A 66 16.30 8.18 7.72
N PRO A 67 17.10 9.24 8.01
CA PRO A 67 16.93 10.54 7.38
C PRO A 67 17.09 10.50 5.85
N ALA A 68 17.87 9.56 5.31
CA ALA A 68 18.08 9.42 3.86
C ALA A 68 16.83 8.94 3.13
N SER A 69 15.93 8.25 3.84
CA SER A 69 14.70 7.70 3.28
C SER A 69 13.52 8.67 3.32
N LEU A 70 13.64 9.85 3.91
CA LEU A 70 12.52 10.77 4.07
C LEU A 70 12.13 11.44 2.74
N PRO A 71 10.83 11.74 2.52
CA PRO A 71 10.34 12.32 1.28
C PRO A 71 10.53 13.84 1.30
N TYR A 72 11.77 14.30 1.13
CA TYR A 72 12.09 15.73 1.08
C TYR A 72 11.43 16.42 -0.13
N ARG A 73 11.00 17.66 0.06
CA ARG A 73 10.59 18.53 -1.04
C ARG A 73 11.84 19.06 -1.74
N VAL A 74 12.14 18.48 -2.90
CA VAL A 74 13.38 18.75 -3.66
C VAL A 74 13.56 20.24 -3.93
N GLU A 75 12.52 20.93 -4.44
CA GLU A 75 12.58 22.38 -4.75
C GLU A 75 12.97 23.24 -3.52
N LEU A 76 12.38 22.97 -2.35
CA LEU A 76 12.72 23.69 -1.12
C LEU A 76 14.12 23.33 -0.65
N LEU A 77 14.48 22.04 -0.66
CA LEU A 77 15.78 21.58 -0.21
C LEU A 77 16.93 22.15 -1.06
N GLU A 78 16.75 22.22 -2.39
CA GLU A 78 17.71 22.83 -3.31
C GLU A 78 17.87 24.33 -3.03
N ARG A 79 16.77 25.06 -2.78
CA ARG A 79 16.86 26.46 -2.36
C ARG A 79 17.61 26.64 -1.04
N LEU A 80 17.31 25.83 -0.04
CA LEU A 80 17.99 25.93 1.27
C LEU A 80 19.48 25.63 1.16
N ARG A 81 19.87 24.70 0.28
CA ARG A 81 21.29 24.44 -0.03
C ARG A 81 21.94 25.64 -0.69
N GLY A 82 21.30 26.23 -1.71
CA GLY A 82 21.81 27.45 -2.36
C GLY A 82 21.96 28.62 -1.38
N GLU A 83 20.96 28.88 -0.53
CA GLU A 83 21.04 29.94 0.46
C GLU A 83 22.13 29.66 1.53
N HIS A 84 22.33 28.40 1.92
CA HIS A 84 23.41 28.02 2.83
C HIS A 84 24.80 28.21 2.19
N GLU A 85 24.97 27.81 0.93
CA GLU A 85 26.21 28.01 0.15
C GLU A 85 26.53 29.50 -0.03
N ASP A 86 25.49 30.34 -0.19
CA ASP A 86 25.61 31.79 -0.22
C ASP A 86 25.98 32.40 1.14
N GLY A 87 26.04 31.60 2.22
CA GLY A 87 26.43 32.02 3.57
C GLY A 87 25.26 32.47 4.44
N ARG A 88 24.01 32.23 4.03
CA ARG A 88 22.83 32.52 4.84
C ARG A 88 22.68 31.48 5.96
N ARG A 89 22.34 31.97 7.15
CA ARG A 89 22.06 31.14 8.32
C ARG A 89 20.72 30.42 8.17
N ILE A 90 20.72 29.09 8.16
CA ILE A 90 19.50 28.27 8.09
C ILE A 90 19.20 27.63 9.44
N VAL A 91 17.95 27.74 9.89
CA VAL A 91 17.50 27.29 11.21
C VAL A 91 16.37 26.28 11.04
N LEU A 92 16.49 25.10 11.63
CA LEU A 92 15.39 24.13 11.68
C LEU A 92 14.49 24.46 12.87
N ALA A 93 13.21 24.81 12.64
CA ALA A 93 12.27 25.19 13.69
C ALA A 93 10.99 24.32 13.64
N THR A 94 10.99 23.23 14.42
CA THR A 94 9.98 22.17 14.30
C THR A 94 9.34 21.77 15.63
N GLY A 95 8.09 21.30 15.54
CA GLY A 95 7.40 20.64 16.65
C GLY A 95 7.80 19.16 16.85
N THR A 96 8.70 18.62 16.02
CA THR A 96 9.21 17.24 16.14
C THR A 96 10.19 17.10 17.32
N PRO A 97 10.29 15.90 17.96
CA PRO A 97 11.27 15.65 19.02
C PRO A 97 12.71 15.96 18.59
N ARG A 98 13.48 16.56 19.50
CA ARG A 98 14.90 16.88 19.30
C ARG A 98 15.70 15.74 18.67
N LYS A 99 15.56 14.51 19.16
CA LYS A 99 16.24 13.31 18.62
C LYS A 99 16.11 13.18 17.09
N PHE A 100 14.90 13.37 16.56
CA PHE A 100 14.65 13.26 15.12
C PHE A 100 15.10 14.50 14.35
N ALA A 101 14.86 15.68 14.90
CA ALA A 101 15.26 16.95 14.29
C ALA A 101 16.78 17.05 14.13
N GLU A 102 17.55 16.66 15.16
CA GLU A 102 19.01 16.65 15.13
C GLU A 102 19.57 15.59 14.17
N ALA A 103 18.96 14.40 14.10
CA ALA A 103 19.36 13.38 13.13
C ALA A 103 19.21 13.86 11.68
N ILE A 104 18.13 14.58 11.37
CA ILE A 104 17.89 15.16 10.04
C ILE A 104 18.83 16.33 9.78
N ALA A 105 19.04 17.20 10.77
CA ALA A 105 19.95 18.32 10.65
C ALA A 105 21.39 17.86 10.38
N ALA A 106 21.85 16.85 11.11
CA ALA A 106 23.17 16.24 10.92
C ALA A 106 23.31 15.57 9.54
N TYR A 107 22.26 14.91 9.05
CA TYR A 107 22.26 14.30 7.71
C TYR A 107 22.32 15.33 6.58
N LEU A 108 21.57 16.43 6.70
CA LEU A 108 21.51 17.45 5.64
C LEU A 108 22.70 18.41 5.67
N GLY A 109 23.28 18.67 6.84
CA GLY A 109 24.49 19.50 7.01
C GLY A 109 24.31 21.00 6.75
N ILE A 110 23.09 21.47 6.49
CA ILE A 110 22.79 22.87 6.13
C ILE A 110 22.28 23.73 7.29
N PHE A 111 21.98 23.13 8.45
CA PHE A 111 21.36 23.84 9.57
C PHE A 111 22.41 24.25 10.61
N GLU A 112 22.50 25.55 10.90
CA GLU A 112 23.33 26.09 11.96
C GLU A 112 22.73 25.82 13.35
N ARG A 113 21.40 25.88 13.44
CA ARG A 113 20.68 25.72 14.70
C ARG A 113 19.40 24.91 14.53
N VAL A 114 19.09 24.11 15.55
CA VAL A 114 17.85 23.32 15.65
C VAL A 114 17.03 23.79 16.85
N LEU A 115 15.84 24.28 16.59
CA LEU A 115 14.77 24.53 17.55
C LEU A 115 13.74 23.41 17.40
N ALA A 116 13.66 22.53 18.41
CA ALA A 116 12.81 21.34 18.39
C ALA A 116 12.00 21.22 19.67
N THR A 117 11.01 20.31 19.68
CA THR A 117 10.32 19.95 20.91
C THR A 117 11.28 19.23 21.86
N ASP A 118 11.43 19.80 23.05
CA ASP A 118 12.31 19.30 24.12
C ASP A 118 11.58 19.35 25.47
N GLY A 119 11.69 18.28 26.26
CA GLY A 119 10.95 18.13 27.52
C GLY A 119 9.41 18.20 27.37
N PRO A 120 8.69 18.84 28.33
CA PRO A 120 7.22 18.85 28.35
C PRO A 120 6.58 19.83 27.36
N HIS A 121 7.37 20.66 26.67
CA HIS A 121 6.85 21.76 25.86
C HIS A 121 6.93 21.47 24.36
N ASN A 122 5.78 21.20 23.74
CA ASN A 122 5.64 21.06 22.29
C ASN A 122 5.91 22.41 21.61
N LEU A 123 6.94 22.48 20.76
CA LEU A 123 7.37 23.69 20.05
C LEU A 123 6.52 23.92 18.80
N THR A 124 5.27 24.36 19.00
CA THR A 124 4.31 24.61 17.91
C THR A 124 3.66 25.97 18.06
N SER A 125 3.30 26.60 16.94
CA SER A 125 2.51 27.84 16.92
C SER A 125 3.09 28.94 17.81
N ALA A 126 2.34 29.46 18.78
CA ALA A 126 2.78 30.59 19.61
C ALA A 126 4.13 30.36 20.30
N ARG A 127 4.43 29.12 20.72
CA ARG A 127 5.72 28.78 21.34
C ARG A 127 6.87 28.78 20.33
N LYS A 128 6.60 28.31 19.11
CA LYS A 128 7.57 28.36 18.00
C LYS A 128 7.88 29.82 17.65
N ARG A 129 6.85 30.66 17.53
CA ARG A 129 6.98 32.12 17.36
C ARG A 129 7.82 32.73 18.47
N ALA A 130 7.46 32.51 19.73
CA ALA A 130 8.17 33.10 20.88
C ALA A 130 9.65 32.73 20.89
N SER A 131 9.99 31.48 20.54
CA SER A 131 11.38 31.02 20.49
C SER A 131 12.18 31.66 19.36
N LEU A 132 11.56 31.86 18.19
CA LEU A 132 12.20 32.54 17.05
C LEU A 132 12.37 34.03 17.31
N VAL A 133 11.35 34.70 17.85
CA VAL A 133 11.41 36.11 18.23
C VAL A 133 12.43 36.34 19.34
N ALA A 134 12.53 35.45 20.32
CA ALA A 134 13.58 35.54 21.36
C ALA A 134 14.99 35.37 20.80
N ALA A 135 15.17 34.58 19.72
CA ALA A 135 16.47 34.33 19.12
C ALA A 135 16.91 35.42 18.14
N TYR A 136 15.96 36.01 17.38
CA TYR A 136 16.27 36.86 16.23
C TYR A 136 15.55 38.21 16.22
N GLY A 137 14.59 38.45 17.13
CA GLY A 137 13.75 39.64 17.15
C GLY A 137 12.48 39.51 16.29
N ASP A 138 11.55 40.43 16.49
CA ASP A 138 10.33 40.53 15.67
C ASP A 138 10.69 41.07 14.28
N ALA A 139 10.20 40.43 13.22
CA ALA A 139 10.65 40.64 11.84
C ALA A 139 12.18 40.49 11.63
N GLY A 140 12.86 39.74 12.50
CA GLY A 140 14.30 39.51 12.43
C GLY A 140 14.72 38.22 11.72
N PHE A 141 13.76 37.47 11.15
CA PHE A 141 13.99 36.20 10.45
C PHE A 141 12.98 36.02 9.31
N ASP A 142 13.34 35.27 8.28
CA ASP A 142 12.40 34.75 7.28
C ASP A 142 11.92 33.36 7.70
N TYR A 143 10.73 32.95 7.27
CA TYR A 143 10.16 31.68 7.70
C TYR A 143 9.49 30.89 6.58
N ALA A 144 9.86 29.61 6.46
CA ALA A 144 9.19 28.64 5.60
C ALA A 144 8.30 27.69 6.43
N GLY A 145 7.01 27.62 6.12
CA GLY A 145 6.01 26.83 6.86
C GLY A 145 4.82 26.46 5.98
N ASN A 146 3.89 25.65 6.48
CA ASN A 146 2.81 25.09 5.64
C ASN A 146 1.41 25.10 6.26
N SER A 147 1.27 25.32 7.57
CA SER A 147 0.07 24.91 8.29
C SER A 147 -0.60 26.03 9.08
N ARG A 148 -1.81 25.76 9.58
CA ARG A 148 -2.46 26.59 10.60
C ARG A 148 -1.58 26.84 11.83
N HIS A 149 -0.67 25.93 12.14
CA HIS A 149 0.22 26.05 13.30
C HIS A 149 1.35 27.03 13.03
N ASP A 150 1.53 27.49 11.80
CA ASP A 150 2.58 28.42 11.41
C ASP A 150 2.09 29.87 11.27
N LEU A 151 0.77 30.12 11.33
CA LEU A 151 0.19 31.46 11.15
C LEU A 151 0.82 32.51 12.08
N ASN A 152 0.92 32.17 13.37
CA ASN A 152 1.55 33.04 14.36
C ASN A 152 3.03 33.32 14.07
N VAL A 153 3.73 32.41 13.40
CA VAL A 153 5.14 32.57 13.03
C VAL A 153 5.24 33.40 11.76
N PHE A 154 4.36 33.17 10.79
CA PHE A 154 4.27 33.99 9.58
C PHE A 154 4.04 35.46 9.89
N ASP A 155 3.17 35.79 10.86
CA ASP A 155 2.89 37.17 11.26
C ASP A 155 4.09 37.86 11.97
N ALA A 156 5.09 37.11 12.45
CA ALA A 156 6.29 37.62 13.10
C ALA A 156 7.55 37.57 12.22
N ALA A 157 7.46 36.91 11.07
CA ALA A 157 8.55 36.80 10.12
C ALA A 157 8.62 38.06 9.25
N ARG A 158 9.83 38.40 8.78
CA ARG A 158 10.03 39.47 7.79
C ARG A 158 9.40 39.07 6.46
N ASN A 159 9.79 37.91 5.94
CA ASN A 159 9.16 37.27 4.78
C ASN A 159 8.69 35.86 5.13
N ALA A 160 7.55 35.47 4.58
CA ALA A 160 6.99 34.14 4.71
C ALA A 160 7.03 33.40 3.37
N ILE A 161 7.53 32.17 3.39
CA ILE A 161 7.48 31.22 2.28
C ILE A 161 6.47 30.13 2.64
N VAL A 162 5.32 30.15 2.00
CA VAL A 162 4.23 29.22 2.29
C VAL A 162 4.36 27.98 1.42
N VAL A 163 4.84 26.90 2.02
CA VAL A 163 5.17 25.66 1.31
C VAL A 163 4.02 24.68 1.43
N ALA A 164 3.52 24.17 0.31
CA ALA A 164 2.44 23.18 0.23
C ALA A 164 1.29 23.44 1.22
N PRO A 165 0.63 24.61 1.17
CA PRO A 165 -0.23 25.08 2.24
C PRO A 165 -1.43 24.18 2.53
N ASP A 166 -1.76 24.05 3.81
CA ASP A 166 -3.10 23.63 4.22
C ASP A 166 -4.16 24.71 3.92
N ARG A 167 -5.44 24.41 4.16
CA ARG A 167 -6.53 25.36 3.87
C ARG A 167 -6.37 26.71 4.62
N SER A 168 -5.80 26.70 5.81
CA SER A 168 -5.63 27.91 6.63
C SER A 168 -4.43 28.72 6.17
N ALA A 169 -3.29 28.08 5.93
CA ALA A 169 -2.10 28.73 5.39
C ALA A 169 -2.35 29.27 3.98
N GLN A 170 -3.14 28.57 3.16
CA GLN A 170 -3.52 29.06 1.83
C GLN A 170 -4.36 30.34 1.90
N ARG A 171 -5.31 30.41 2.84
CA ARG A 171 -6.11 31.63 3.07
C ARG A 171 -5.24 32.79 3.55
N TRP A 172 -4.32 32.52 4.48
CA TRP A 172 -3.37 33.53 4.97
C TRP A 172 -2.46 34.03 3.85
N GLN A 173 -1.92 33.12 3.04
CA GLN A 173 -1.07 33.45 1.88
C GLN A 173 -1.80 34.32 0.87
N ALA A 174 -3.03 33.96 0.50
CA ALA A 174 -3.85 34.72 -0.45
C ALA A 174 -4.19 36.13 0.06
N ALA A 175 -4.36 36.30 1.38
CA ALA A 175 -4.65 37.60 1.99
C ALA A 175 -3.43 38.52 2.07
N ARG A 176 -2.22 37.97 2.21
CA ARG A 176 -0.98 38.72 2.44
C ARG A 176 -0.06 38.83 1.21
N GLY A 177 -0.33 38.06 0.15
CA GLY A 177 0.52 38.03 -1.05
C GLY A 177 1.90 37.40 -0.82
N ALA A 178 2.04 36.53 0.19
CA ALA A 178 3.30 35.87 0.52
C ALA A 178 3.75 34.89 -0.58
N GLU A 179 5.06 34.62 -0.64
CA GLU A 179 5.63 33.62 -1.55
C GLU A 179 5.01 32.24 -1.29
N THR A 180 4.74 31.47 -2.35
CA THR A 180 4.13 30.14 -2.23
C THR A 180 4.86 29.10 -3.07
N MET A 181 5.09 27.94 -2.49
CA MET A 181 5.54 26.73 -3.20
C MET A 181 4.37 25.74 -3.21
N PRO A 182 3.74 25.47 -4.36
CA PRO A 182 2.49 24.69 -4.39
C PRO A 182 2.69 23.21 -4.00
N ALA A 183 1.67 22.62 -3.39
CA ALA A 183 1.65 21.17 -3.17
C ALA A 183 1.48 20.39 -4.49
N PRO A 184 1.96 19.14 -4.59
CA PRO A 184 1.66 18.28 -5.72
C PRO A 184 0.16 18.11 -5.93
N LYS A 185 -0.31 18.23 -7.17
CA LYS A 185 -1.74 18.09 -7.50
C LYS A 185 -2.24 16.68 -7.23
N ARG A 186 -3.32 16.55 -6.46
CA ARG A 186 -4.04 15.29 -6.22
C ARG A 186 -4.97 14.99 -7.38
N THR A 187 -4.55 14.10 -8.28
CA THR A 187 -5.36 13.67 -9.44
C THR A 187 -6.22 12.46 -9.10
N LEU A 188 -7.25 12.16 -9.90
CA LEU A 188 -8.05 10.92 -9.76
C LEU A 188 -7.16 9.67 -9.75
N LYS A 189 -6.11 9.68 -10.58
CA LYS A 189 -5.09 8.62 -10.63
C LYS A 189 -4.43 8.37 -9.27
N THR A 190 -4.28 9.40 -8.43
CA THR A 190 -3.71 9.29 -7.09
C THR A 190 -4.61 8.46 -6.17
N TYR A 191 -5.92 8.72 -6.19
CA TYR A 191 -6.90 7.96 -5.41
C TYR A 191 -7.06 6.52 -5.92
N VAL A 192 -7.12 6.32 -7.24
CA VAL A 192 -7.17 4.97 -7.84
C VAL A 192 -5.91 4.16 -7.47
N LYS A 193 -4.74 4.81 -7.44
CA LYS A 193 -3.49 4.20 -6.99
C LYS A 193 -3.50 3.88 -5.49
N MET A 194 -4.05 4.77 -4.66
CA MET A 194 -4.23 4.56 -3.22
C MET A 194 -5.11 3.33 -2.94
N LEU A 195 -6.26 3.23 -3.61
CA LEU A 195 -7.18 2.09 -3.48
C LEU A 195 -6.60 0.79 -4.06
N ARG A 196 -5.51 0.89 -4.84
CA ARG A 196 -4.94 -0.22 -5.61
C ARG A 196 -6.00 -0.93 -6.46
N ALA A 197 -6.84 -0.18 -7.18
CA ALA A 197 -7.97 -0.73 -7.93
C ALA A 197 -7.60 -1.84 -8.95
N HIS A 198 -6.36 -1.83 -9.46
CA HIS A 198 -5.84 -2.93 -10.30
C HIS A 198 -5.83 -4.29 -9.59
N GLN A 199 -5.76 -4.34 -8.25
CA GLN A 199 -5.84 -5.57 -7.45
C GLN A 199 -7.28 -6.08 -7.27
N TRP A 200 -8.30 -5.24 -7.51
CA TRP A 200 -9.71 -5.66 -7.42
C TRP A 200 -10.04 -6.75 -8.44
N LEU A 201 -9.27 -6.82 -9.53
CA LEU A 201 -9.40 -7.86 -10.54
C LEU A 201 -9.28 -9.28 -9.96
N LYS A 202 -8.55 -9.46 -8.86
CA LYS A 202 -8.47 -10.75 -8.16
C LYS A 202 -9.81 -11.14 -7.54
N ASN A 203 -10.61 -10.16 -7.15
CA ASN A 203 -11.93 -10.38 -6.57
C ASN A 203 -12.96 -10.80 -7.64
N SER A 204 -12.62 -10.73 -8.93
CA SER A 204 -13.44 -11.35 -9.99
C SER A 204 -13.58 -12.86 -9.81
N LEU A 205 -12.68 -13.51 -9.03
CA LEU A 205 -12.80 -14.91 -8.63
C LEU A 205 -14.06 -15.23 -7.82
N ILE A 206 -14.70 -14.21 -7.21
CA ILE A 206 -15.98 -14.35 -6.49
C ILE A 206 -17.10 -14.80 -7.44
N ALA A 207 -17.02 -14.45 -8.73
CA ALA A 207 -18.04 -14.85 -9.71
C ALA A 207 -17.85 -16.29 -10.22
N VAL A 208 -16.74 -16.97 -9.89
CA VAL A 208 -16.41 -18.31 -10.43
C VAL A 208 -17.50 -19.35 -10.13
N PRO A 209 -18.03 -19.49 -8.89
CA PRO A 209 -19.08 -20.48 -8.61
C PRO A 209 -20.35 -20.26 -9.43
N MET A 210 -20.85 -19.02 -9.49
CA MET A 210 -22.05 -18.65 -10.27
C MET A 210 -21.87 -18.95 -11.77
N VAL A 211 -20.67 -18.68 -12.29
CA VAL A 211 -20.31 -19.01 -13.68
C VAL A 211 -20.38 -20.52 -13.89
N LEU A 212 -19.73 -21.31 -13.04
CA LEU A 212 -19.68 -22.76 -13.22
C LEU A 212 -21.03 -23.47 -12.97
N SER A 213 -21.96 -22.85 -12.24
CA SER A 213 -23.31 -23.37 -12.03
C SER A 213 -24.31 -22.99 -13.14
N HIS A 214 -23.87 -22.33 -14.21
CA HIS A 214 -24.70 -21.87 -15.33
C HIS A 214 -25.75 -20.80 -14.99
N GLU A 215 -25.64 -20.14 -13.84
CA GLU A 215 -26.61 -19.14 -13.37
C GLU A 215 -26.34 -17.72 -13.92
N TYR A 216 -25.77 -17.63 -15.13
CA TYR A 216 -25.28 -16.38 -15.72
C TYR A 216 -26.34 -15.29 -15.93
N PHE A 217 -27.61 -15.69 -16.07
CA PHE A 217 -28.73 -14.80 -16.33
C PHE A 217 -29.58 -14.52 -15.07
N ASN A 218 -29.18 -15.08 -13.93
CA ASN A 218 -29.87 -14.88 -12.67
C ASN A 218 -29.51 -13.51 -12.09
N ILE A 219 -30.39 -12.53 -12.30
CA ILE A 219 -30.20 -11.13 -11.86
C ILE A 219 -29.92 -11.06 -10.35
N GLY A 220 -30.56 -11.93 -9.55
CA GLY A 220 -30.34 -12.01 -8.11
C GLY A 220 -28.90 -12.41 -7.76
N MET A 221 -28.39 -13.47 -8.39
CA MET A 221 -27.01 -13.93 -8.16
C MET A 221 -25.96 -12.94 -8.68
N ILE A 222 -26.23 -12.29 -9.81
CA ILE A 222 -25.36 -11.23 -10.35
C ILE A 222 -25.27 -10.08 -9.34
N TRP A 223 -26.40 -9.66 -8.76
CA TRP A 223 -26.42 -8.61 -7.74
C TRP A 223 -25.67 -9.03 -6.47
N GLN A 224 -25.84 -10.26 -6.01
CA GLN A 224 -25.10 -10.81 -4.88
C GLN A 224 -23.59 -10.85 -5.14
N CYS A 225 -23.17 -11.30 -6.34
CA CYS A 225 -21.77 -11.28 -6.75
C CYS A 225 -21.21 -9.85 -6.80
N LEU A 226 -21.98 -8.87 -7.27
CA LEU A 226 -21.58 -7.48 -7.32
C LEU A 226 -21.40 -6.90 -5.91
N LEU A 227 -22.34 -7.15 -5.00
CA LEU A 227 -22.22 -6.76 -3.59
C LEU A 227 -20.98 -7.41 -2.94
N ALA A 228 -20.77 -8.70 -3.18
CA ALA A 228 -19.62 -9.45 -2.67
C ALA A 228 -18.30 -8.88 -3.22
N PHE A 229 -18.26 -8.55 -4.51
CA PHE A 229 -17.11 -7.93 -5.17
C PHE A 229 -16.79 -6.56 -4.57
N VAL A 230 -17.79 -5.70 -4.37
CA VAL A 230 -17.63 -4.38 -3.75
C VAL A 230 -17.14 -4.55 -2.31
N SER A 231 -17.73 -5.47 -1.56
CA SER A 231 -17.36 -5.75 -0.17
C SER A 231 -15.89 -6.18 -0.05
N PHE A 232 -15.47 -7.20 -0.80
CA PHE A 232 -14.07 -7.66 -0.82
C PHE A 232 -13.11 -6.59 -1.33
N SER A 233 -13.51 -5.78 -2.31
CA SER A 233 -12.65 -4.73 -2.87
C SER A 233 -12.44 -3.59 -1.89
N ALA A 234 -13.47 -3.18 -1.16
CA ALA A 234 -13.38 -2.15 -0.13
C ALA A 234 -12.51 -2.62 1.04
N VAL A 235 -12.76 -3.83 1.57
CA VAL A 235 -11.95 -4.42 2.65
C VAL A 235 -10.50 -4.64 2.23
N ALA A 236 -10.25 -5.17 1.04
CA ALA A 236 -8.89 -5.33 0.52
C ALA A 236 -8.16 -3.98 0.40
N SER A 237 -8.84 -2.93 -0.08
CA SER A 237 -8.28 -1.58 -0.19
C SER A 237 -7.91 -1.01 1.18
N ALA A 238 -8.77 -1.19 2.20
CA ALA A 238 -8.47 -0.79 3.57
C ALA A 238 -7.21 -1.48 4.11
N ILE A 239 -7.11 -2.80 3.95
CA ILE A 239 -5.93 -3.57 4.36
C ILE A 239 -4.68 -3.12 3.59
N TYR A 240 -4.79 -2.84 2.30
CA TYR A 240 -3.66 -2.32 1.51
C TYR A 240 -3.17 -0.95 1.99
N ILE A 241 -4.07 -0.04 2.36
CA ILE A 241 -3.70 1.27 2.91
C ILE A 241 -2.95 1.11 4.23
N VAL A 242 -3.45 0.27 5.14
CA VAL A 242 -2.77 -0.02 6.41
C VAL A 242 -1.38 -0.62 6.16
N ASN A 243 -1.26 -1.54 5.21
CA ASN A 243 0.03 -2.11 4.83
C ASN A 243 0.99 -1.08 4.25
N ASP A 244 0.51 -0.12 3.45
CA ASP A 244 1.32 0.97 2.92
C ASP A 244 1.90 1.84 4.05
N PHE A 245 1.20 2.02 5.17
CA PHE A 245 1.73 2.73 6.34
C PHE A 245 2.88 1.99 7.02
N PHE A 246 2.75 0.67 7.17
CA PHE A 246 3.81 -0.15 7.77
C PHE A 246 5.04 -0.27 6.87
N ASP A 247 4.87 -0.17 5.55
CA ASP A 247 5.94 -0.38 4.57
C ASP A 247 6.51 0.92 3.98
N LEU A 248 6.18 2.11 4.52
CA LEU A 248 6.65 3.42 4.04
C LEU A 248 8.17 3.47 3.75
N ALA A 249 9.01 3.14 4.73
CA ALA A 249 10.46 3.20 4.58
C ALA A 249 10.99 2.23 3.51
N LEU A 250 10.38 1.04 3.39
CA LEU A 250 10.75 0.05 2.37
C LEU A 250 10.28 0.48 0.99
N ASP A 251 9.07 1.02 0.89
CA ASP A 251 8.49 1.48 -0.36
C ASP A 251 9.29 2.64 -0.96
N ARG A 252 9.83 3.55 -0.14
CA ARG A 252 10.66 4.68 -0.60
C ARG A 252 12.00 4.25 -1.21
N LYS A 253 12.57 3.14 -0.73
CA LYS A 253 13.81 2.56 -1.28
C LYS A 253 13.59 1.80 -2.59
N HIS A 254 12.35 1.45 -2.90
CA HIS A 254 12.03 0.61 -4.06
C HIS A 254 11.86 1.43 -5.35
N PRO A 255 12.39 0.99 -6.51
CA PRO A 255 12.40 1.75 -7.77
C PRO A 255 11.01 2.26 -8.21
N THR A 256 9.99 1.40 -8.16
CA THR A 256 8.61 1.74 -8.55
C THR A 256 7.67 2.10 -7.39
N LYS A 257 7.80 1.46 -6.21
CA LYS A 257 6.91 1.67 -5.06
C LYS A 257 7.15 3.02 -4.35
N ARG A 258 8.28 3.69 -4.57
CA ARG A 258 8.55 5.05 -4.06
C ARG A 258 7.50 6.07 -4.49
N ASN A 259 6.85 5.82 -5.62
CA ASN A 259 5.79 6.66 -6.18
C ASN A 259 4.40 6.38 -5.57
N ARG A 260 4.28 5.50 -4.56
CA ARG A 260 2.99 5.26 -3.88
C ARG A 260 2.53 6.53 -3.14
N PRO A 261 1.22 6.84 -3.11
CA PRO A 261 0.74 8.12 -2.62
C PRO A 261 1.18 8.49 -1.19
N PHE A 262 1.27 7.51 -0.29
CA PHE A 262 1.75 7.73 1.08
C PHE A 262 3.28 7.75 1.18
N ALA A 263 3.99 6.89 0.43
CA ALA A 263 5.44 6.87 0.40
C ALA A 263 6.02 8.20 -0.14
N SER A 264 5.39 8.77 -1.17
CA SER A 264 5.79 10.06 -1.75
C SER A 264 5.24 11.28 -1.00
N GLY A 265 4.42 11.10 0.04
CA GLY A 265 3.81 12.19 0.81
C GLY A 265 2.76 13.02 0.06
N VAL A 266 2.21 12.52 -1.06
CA VAL A 266 1.13 13.22 -1.80
C VAL A 266 -0.20 13.14 -1.02
N LEU A 267 -0.44 12.02 -0.33
CA LEU A 267 -1.54 11.83 0.60
C LEU A 267 -1.00 11.68 2.01
N SER A 268 -1.67 12.32 2.97
CA SER A 268 -1.30 12.24 4.38
C SER A 268 -1.80 10.95 5.02
N ILE A 269 -1.09 10.49 6.05
CA ILE A 269 -1.48 9.31 6.84
C ILE A 269 -2.86 9.48 7.50
N PRO A 270 -3.21 10.64 8.12
CA PRO A 270 -4.55 10.86 8.65
C PRO A 270 -5.67 10.71 7.63
N PHE A 271 -5.46 11.20 6.39
CA PHE A 271 -6.44 11.01 5.31
C PHE A 271 -6.63 9.53 5.00
N GLY A 272 -5.52 8.78 4.89
CA GLY A 272 -5.59 7.34 4.63
C GLY A 272 -6.26 6.56 5.77
N LEU A 273 -6.05 6.94 7.04
CA LEU A 273 -6.77 6.36 8.18
C LEU A 273 -8.28 6.60 8.07
N GLY A 274 -8.70 7.83 7.73
CA GLY A 274 -10.11 8.12 7.45
C GLY A 274 -10.67 7.26 6.31
N ALA A 275 -9.90 7.09 5.22
CA ALA A 275 -10.29 6.23 4.11
C ALA A 275 -10.42 4.76 4.52
N VAL A 276 -9.54 4.25 5.40
CA VAL A 276 -9.64 2.89 5.96
C VAL A 276 -10.98 2.68 6.66
N PHE A 277 -11.39 3.60 7.54
CA PHE A 277 -12.68 3.50 8.24
C PHE A 277 -13.87 3.52 7.28
N VAL A 278 -13.86 4.42 6.30
CA VAL A 278 -14.92 4.51 5.29
C VAL A 278 -14.99 3.23 4.44
N LEU A 279 -13.85 2.71 4.00
CA LEU A 279 -13.80 1.49 3.19
C LEU A 279 -14.23 0.24 3.98
N LEU A 280 -13.85 0.12 5.24
CA LEU A 280 -14.34 -0.95 6.12
C LEU A 280 -15.84 -0.83 6.34
N ALA A 281 -16.37 0.38 6.55
CA ALA A 281 -17.80 0.60 6.70
C ALA A 281 -18.57 0.19 5.43
N ILE A 282 -18.08 0.57 4.24
CA ILE A 282 -18.66 0.13 2.95
C ILE A 282 -18.60 -1.39 2.81
N GLY A 283 -17.44 -1.98 3.14
CA GLY A 283 -17.21 -3.42 3.04
C GLY A 283 -18.16 -4.23 3.91
N ILE A 284 -18.31 -3.83 5.17
CA ILE A 284 -19.21 -4.48 6.12
C ILE A 284 -20.67 -4.21 5.75
N ALA A 285 -21.05 -2.96 5.44
CA ALA A 285 -22.42 -2.62 5.10
C ALA A 285 -22.93 -3.40 3.88
N THR A 286 -22.11 -3.52 2.83
CA THR A 286 -22.45 -4.34 1.65
C THR A 286 -22.43 -5.84 1.97
N GLY A 287 -21.53 -6.29 2.85
CA GLY A 287 -21.50 -7.68 3.33
C GLY A 287 -22.73 -8.06 4.16
N CYS A 288 -23.30 -7.14 4.95
CA CYS A 288 -24.51 -7.39 5.75
C CYS A 288 -25.78 -7.56 4.89
N LEU A 289 -25.73 -7.23 3.60
CA LEU A 289 -26.80 -7.50 2.63
C LEU A 289 -26.72 -8.91 2.03
N LEU A 290 -25.69 -9.68 2.41
CA LEU A 290 -25.43 -11.04 1.94
C LEU A 290 -25.61 -12.04 3.09
N PRO A 291 -25.67 -13.36 2.79
CA PRO A 291 -25.77 -14.40 3.81
C PRO A 291 -24.65 -14.33 4.86
N ILE A 292 -24.91 -14.82 6.07
CA ILE A 292 -23.96 -14.75 7.19
C ILE A 292 -22.67 -15.53 6.93
N GLU A 293 -22.75 -16.57 6.10
CA GLU A 293 -21.65 -17.39 5.61
C GLU A 293 -20.64 -16.53 4.84
N PHE A 294 -21.13 -15.56 4.05
CA PHE A 294 -20.27 -14.61 3.34
C PHE A 294 -19.49 -13.72 4.31
N LEU A 295 -20.14 -13.23 5.38
CA LEU A 295 -19.47 -12.45 6.43
C LEU A 295 -18.39 -13.28 7.14
N GLY A 296 -18.64 -14.57 7.38
CA GLY A 296 -17.63 -15.51 7.87
C GLY A 296 -16.43 -15.63 6.93
N ALA A 297 -16.67 -15.80 5.62
CA ALA A 297 -15.61 -15.86 4.61
C ALA A 297 -14.82 -14.53 4.50
N LEU A 298 -15.49 -13.38 4.58
CA LEU A 298 -14.87 -12.05 4.58
C LEU A 298 -14.02 -11.83 5.84
N GLY A 299 -14.52 -12.22 7.01
CA GLY A 299 -13.78 -12.18 8.27
C GLY A 299 -12.53 -13.07 8.24
N GLY A 300 -12.66 -14.30 7.74
CA GLY A 300 -11.54 -15.21 7.50
C GLY A 300 -10.51 -14.59 6.54
N TYR A 301 -10.96 -14.01 5.42
CA TYR A 301 -10.11 -13.29 4.48
C TYR A 301 -9.34 -12.14 5.16
N MET A 302 -10.01 -11.34 6.00
CA MET A 302 -9.38 -10.24 6.74
C MET A 302 -8.30 -10.73 7.70
N VAL A 303 -8.59 -11.78 8.48
CA VAL A 303 -7.64 -12.37 9.44
C VAL A 303 -6.42 -12.91 8.70
N VAL A 304 -6.62 -13.74 7.68
CA VAL A 304 -5.53 -14.36 6.93
C VAL A 304 -4.70 -13.32 6.17
N THR A 305 -5.33 -12.30 5.58
CA THR A 305 -4.60 -11.24 4.86
C THR A 305 -3.78 -10.39 5.83
N THR A 306 -4.31 -10.08 7.00
CA THR A 306 -3.58 -9.34 8.06
C THR A 306 -2.42 -10.18 8.60
N ALA A 307 -2.65 -11.44 8.94
CA ALA A 307 -1.62 -12.38 9.39
C ALA A 307 -0.51 -12.56 8.35
N TYR A 308 -0.90 -12.61 7.07
CA TYR A 308 0.05 -12.63 5.95
C TYR A 308 0.97 -11.41 5.94
N SER A 309 0.41 -10.21 6.04
CA SER A 309 1.18 -8.97 6.00
C SER A 309 2.13 -8.80 7.18
N LEU A 310 1.72 -9.25 8.38
CA LEU A 310 2.52 -9.12 9.60
C LEU A 310 3.63 -10.19 9.67
N SER A 311 3.27 -11.45 9.42
CA SER A 311 4.13 -12.59 9.75
C SER A 311 4.31 -13.59 8.61
N PHE A 312 3.25 -14.11 7.97
CA PHE A 312 3.41 -15.26 7.06
C PHE A 312 4.23 -14.93 5.82
N LYS A 313 4.22 -13.66 5.36
CA LYS A 313 5.03 -13.22 4.22
C LYS A 313 6.54 -13.45 4.39
N ARG A 314 7.01 -13.64 5.63
CA ARG A 314 8.41 -13.86 6.01
C ARG A 314 8.79 -15.34 6.15
N MET A 315 7.80 -16.23 6.18
CA MET A 315 7.99 -17.66 6.38
C MET A 315 8.11 -18.37 5.03
N LEU A 316 9.08 -19.29 4.90
CA LEU A 316 9.32 -20.06 3.69
C LEU A 316 8.11 -20.96 3.39
N LEU A 317 7.63 -20.98 2.14
CA LEU A 317 6.47 -21.73 1.62
C LEU A 317 5.09 -21.38 2.21
N ILE A 318 5.02 -21.01 3.48
CA ILE A 318 3.76 -20.61 4.13
C ILE A 318 3.16 -19.39 3.41
N ASP A 319 4.00 -18.50 2.89
CA ASP A 319 3.56 -17.35 2.10
C ASP A 319 2.81 -17.73 0.82
N VAL A 320 3.35 -18.65 0.00
CA VAL A 320 2.73 -19.07 -1.27
C VAL A 320 1.51 -19.96 -1.04
N LEU A 321 1.53 -20.80 -0.01
CA LEU A 321 0.37 -21.57 0.43
C LEU A 321 -0.75 -20.65 0.91
N THR A 322 -0.41 -19.61 1.69
CA THR A 322 -1.37 -18.60 2.12
C THR A 322 -1.94 -17.82 0.94
N LEU A 323 -1.12 -17.45 -0.04
CA LEU A 323 -1.59 -16.77 -1.26
C LEU A 323 -2.57 -17.65 -2.05
N ALA A 324 -2.27 -18.94 -2.23
CA ALA A 324 -3.18 -19.89 -2.86
C ALA A 324 -4.51 -20.02 -2.08
N GLY A 325 -4.44 -20.11 -0.75
CA GLY A 325 -5.59 -20.10 0.14
C GLY A 325 -6.42 -18.81 0.01
N LEU A 326 -5.79 -17.64 -0.03
CA LEU A 326 -6.47 -16.35 -0.21
C LEU A 326 -7.19 -16.25 -1.56
N TYR A 327 -6.65 -16.83 -2.63
CA TYR A 327 -7.36 -16.93 -3.91
C TYR A 327 -8.55 -17.87 -3.80
N THR A 328 -8.37 -19.03 -3.15
CA THR A 328 -9.44 -20.02 -2.94
C THR A 328 -10.58 -19.48 -2.06
N ILE A 329 -10.28 -18.70 -1.02
CA ILE A 329 -11.27 -18.05 -0.16
C ILE A 329 -12.19 -17.12 -0.96
N ARG A 330 -11.71 -16.50 -2.05
CA ARG A 330 -12.58 -15.67 -2.90
C ARG A 330 -13.62 -16.49 -3.64
N VAL A 331 -13.24 -17.69 -4.10
CA VAL A 331 -14.17 -18.64 -4.72
C VAL A 331 -15.20 -19.09 -3.69
N LEU A 332 -14.75 -19.47 -2.47
CA LEU A 332 -15.64 -19.84 -1.38
C LEU A 332 -16.58 -18.70 -0.94
N ALA A 333 -16.09 -17.46 -0.92
CA ALA A 333 -16.91 -16.30 -0.61
C ALA A 333 -17.97 -16.05 -1.69
N GLY A 334 -17.65 -16.27 -2.96
CA GLY A 334 -18.62 -16.24 -4.06
C GLY A 334 -19.78 -17.22 -3.84
N ALA A 335 -19.42 -18.47 -3.53
CA ALA A 335 -20.38 -19.52 -3.23
C ALA A 335 -21.25 -19.19 -2.02
N ALA A 336 -20.65 -18.70 -0.94
CA ALA A 336 -21.37 -18.26 0.25
C ALA A 336 -22.30 -17.06 -0.02
N ALA A 337 -21.94 -16.18 -0.97
CA ALA A 337 -22.78 -15.04 -1.35
C ALA A 337 -23.99 -15.45 -2.19
N THR A 338 -23.82 -16.43 -3.09
CA THR A 338 -24.87 -16.86 -4.03
C THR A 338 -25.65 -18.10 -3.60
N GLY A 339 -25.22 -18.78 -2.54
CA GLY A 339 -25.81 -20.05 -2.09
C GLY A 339 -25.50 -21.22 -3.05
N VAL A 340 -24.48 -21.09 -3.89
CA VAL A 340 -24.08 -22.13 -4.85
C VAL A 340 -23.09 -23.07 -4.16
N ASP A 341 -23.34 -24.37 -4.22
CA ASP A 341 -22.43 -25.36 -3.67
C ASP A 341 -21.12 -25.45 -4.48
N VAL A 342 -20.01 -25.60 -3.77
CA VAL A 342 -18.70 -25.80 -4.39
C VAL A 342 -18.29 -27.26 -4.32
N SER A 343 -17.97 -27.85 -5.47
CA SER A 343 -17.47 -29.22 -5.51
C SER A 343 -16.06 -29.32 -4.90
N PHE A 344 -15.78 -30.44 -4.23
CA PHE A 344 -14.44 -30.76 -3.74
C PHE A 344 -13.38 -30.65 -4.84
N TRP A 345 -13.72 -31.11 -6.06
CA TRP A 345 -12.85 -31.05 -7.22
C TRP A 345 -12.51 -29.62 -7.66
N LEU A 346 -13.46 -28.69 -7.61
CA LEU A 346 -13.18 -27.28 -7.93
C LEU A 346 -12.19 -26.68 -6.92
N LEU A 347 -12.33 -27.00 -5.63
CA LEU A 347 -11.41 -26.54 -4.60
C LEU A 347 -10.02 -27.16 -4.76
N ALA A 348 -9.94 -28.48 -5.02
CA ALA A 348 -8.68 -29.17 -5.27
C ALA A 348 -7.95 -28.58 -6.48
N PHE A 349 -8.67 -28.38 -7.59
CA PHE A 349 -8.15 -27.69 -8.77
C PHE A 349 -7.64 -26.28 -8.43
N SER A 350 -8.47 -25.49 -7.75
CA SER A 350 -8.17 -24.09 -7.39
C SER A 350 -6.91 -23.98 -6.55
N ILE A 351 -6.72 -24.86 -5.56
CA ILE A 351 -5.54 -24.85 -4.70
C ILE A 351 -4.26 -25.06 -5.53
N PHE A 352 -4.19 -26.09 -6.37
CA PHE A 352 -3.00 -26.35 -7.19
C PHE A 352 -2.77 -25.26 -8.26
N PHE A 353 -3.83 -24.80 -8.90
CA PHE A 353 -3.77 -23.74 -9.89
C PHE A 353 -3.24 -22.44 -9.27
N PHE A 354 -3.81 -22.00 -8.16
CA PHE A 354 -3.39 -20.78 -7.47
C PHE A 354 -2.04 -20.93 -6.77
N LEU A 355 -1.66 -22.13 -6.31
CA LEU A 355 -0.31 -22.40 -5.80
C LEU A 355 0.74 -22.23 -6.89
N SER A 356 0.48 -22.76 -8.10
CA SER A 356 1.33 -22.52 -9.26
C SER A 356 1.52 -21.02 -9.51
N LEU A 357 0.43 -20.25 -9.59
CA LEU A 357 0.50 -18.80 -9.81
C LEU A 357 1.20 -18.06 -8.65
N ALA A 358 1.00 -18.48 -7.40
CA ALA A 358 1.71 -17.91 -6.26
C ALA A 358 3.22 -18.16 -6.33
N LEU A 359 3.63 -19.35 -6.77
CA LEU A 359 5.03 -19.71 -6.99
C LEU A 359 5.64 -18.95 -8.17
N VAL A 360 4.90 -18.72 -9.27
CA VAL A 360 5.35 -17.85 -10.37
C VAL A 360 5.68 -16.46 -9.83
N LYS A 361 4.80 -15.89 -9.01
CA LYS A 361 5.02 -14.57 -8.41
C LYS A 361 6.31 -14.53 -7.59
N ARG A 362 6.56 -15.57 -6.78
CA ARG A 362 7.78 -15.69 -5.98
C ARG A 362 9.02 -15.85 -6.85
N PHE A 363 8.93 -16.65 -7.91
CA PHE A 363 9.99 -16.85 -8.90
C PHE A 363 10.42 -15.54 -9.56
N VAL A 364 9.45 -14.72 -10.00
CA VAL A 364 9.76 -13.41 -10.59
C VAL A 364 10.36 -12.45 -9.56
N GLU A 365 9.86 -12.42 -8.31
CA GLU A 365 10.43 -11.59 -7.24
C GLU A 365 11.89 -11.98 -6.94
N LEU A 366 12.21 -13.28 -6.93
CA LEU A 366 13.58 -13.79 -6.75
C LEU A 366 14.52 -13.39 -7.87
N ARG A 367 14.04 -13.44 -9.11
CA ARG A 367 14.87 -13.16 -10.29
C ARG A 367 15.09 -11.67 -10.54
N THR A 368 14.13 -10.83 -10.16
CA THR A 368 14.20 -9.36 -10.35
C THR A 368 14.90 -8.62 -9.21
N THR A 369 15.07 -9.27 -8.05
CA THR A 369 15.72 -8.65 -6.89
C THR A 369 17.20 -9.04 -6.87
N ALA A 370 18.10 -8.06 -6.95
CA ALA A 370 19.52 -8.29 -6.70
C ALA A 370 19.72 -8.57 -5.20
N ILE A 371 20.14 -9.78 -4.85
CA ILE A 371 20.34 -10.24 -3.47
C ILE A 371 21.80 -10.69 -3.33
N PRO A 372 22.55 -10.21 -2.32
CA PRO A 372 23.87 -10.75 -2.01
C PRO A 372 23.82 -12.25 -1.73
N VAL A 373 24.89 -12.97 -2.07
CA VAL A 373 24.97 -14.43 -1.86
C VAL A 373 24.78 -14.76 -0.37
N GLY A 374 23.92 -15.73 -0.07
CA GLY A 374 23.60 -16.15 1.30
C GLY A 374 22.55 -15.30 2.04
N GLU A 375 22.22 -14.11 1.52
CA GLU A 375 21.19 -13.24 2.09
C GLU A 375 19.77 -13.60 1.59
N ARG A 376 18.76 -13.12 2.32
CA ARG A 376 17.35 -13.30 1.98
C ARG A 376 16.79 -12.03 1.37
N ILE A 377 15.76 -12.16 0.53
CA ILE A 377 14.97 -10.99 0.13
C ILE A 377 14.45 -10.29 1.39
N ALA A 378 14.62 -8.98 1.46
CA ALA A 378 14.14 -8.16 2.57
C ALA A 378 12.65 -8.43 2.87
N GLY A 379 12.38 -8.97 4.06
CA GLY A 379 11.02 -9.29 4.51
C GLY A 379 10.43 -10.60 3.96
N ARG A 380 11.24 -11.48 3.36
CA ARG A 380 10.84 -12.80 2.86
C ARG A 380 11.74 -13.92 3.38
N GLY A 381 11.24 -15.15 3.35
CA GLY A 381 11.97 -16.35 3.78
C GLY A 381 12.84 -17.01 2.71
N TYR A 382 13.03 -16.37 1.54
CA TYR A 382 13.66 -16.96 0.35
C TYR A 382 15.04 -16.38 0.04
N ARG A 383 15.89 -17.21 -0.56
CA ARG A 383 17.21 -16.91 -1.11
C ARG A 383 17.22 -17.10 -2.63
N THR A 384 18.18 -16.50 -3.32
CA THR A 384 18.36 -16.67 -4.78
C THR A 384 18.52 -18.14 -5.17
N GLU A 385 19.15 -18.95 -4.32
CA GLU A 385 19.33 -20.41 -4.49
C GLU A 385 18.00 -21.17 -4.60
N ASP A 386 16.92 -20.65 -3.99
CA ASP A 386 15.61 -21.31 -4.00
C ASP A 386 14.88 -21.17 -5.34
N GLN A 387 15.43 -20.40 -6.30
CA GLN A 387 14.76 -20.07 -7.55
C GLN A 387 14.38 -21.33 -8.37
N GLU A 388 15.27 -22.32 -8.45
CA GLU A 388 15.02 -23.54 -9.23
C GLU A 388 13.95 -24.42 -8.60
N ILE A 389 14.03 -24.63 -7.28
CA ILE A 389 13.05 -25.46 -6.56
C ILE A 389 11.65 -24.82 -6.57
N VAL A 390 11.58 -23.48 -6.48
CA VAL A 390 10.32 -22.73 -6.65
C VAL A 390 9.73 -22.94 -8.04
N ALA A 391 10.56 -22.93 -9.09
CA ALA A 391 10.10 -23.19 -10.45
C ALA A 391 9.60 -24.63 -10.65
N GLN A 392 10.33 -25.61 -10.14
CA GLN A 392 9.96 -27.03 -10.23
C GLN A 392 8.65 -27.31 -9.48
N ALA A 393 8.52 -26.82 -8.24
CA ALA A 393 7.29 -26.95 -7.46
C ALA A 393 6.09 -26.28 -8.15
N GLY A 394 6.34 -25.13 -8.78
CA GLY A 394 5.32 -24.38 -9.50
C GLY A 394 4.83 -25.08 -10.76
N MET A 395 5.75 -25.63 -11.55
CA MET A 395 5.41 -26.48 -12.69
C MET A 395 4.70 -27.76 -12.26
N ALA A 396 5.16 -28.44 -11.21
CA ALA A 396 4.48 -29.62 -10.66
C ALA A 396 3.04 -29.30 -10.22
N SER A 397 2.83 -28.13 -9.60
CA SER A 397 1.49 -27.64 -9.22
C SER A 397 0.62 -27.36 -10.45
N ALA A 398 1.18 -26.79 -11.52
CA ALA A 398 0.47 -26.57 -12.77
C ALA A 398 -0.04 -27.88 -13.39
N PHE A 399 0.85 -28.89 -13.52
CA PHE A 399 0.48 -30.21 -14.03
C PHE A 399 -0.54 -30.90 -13.13
N SER A 400 -0.39 -30.80 -11.81
CA SER A 400 -1.36 -31.35 -10.85
C SER A 400 -2.74 -30.71 -11.02
N SER A 401 -2.81 -29.39 -11.25
CA SER A 401 -4.10 -28.72 -11.51
C SER A 401 -4.77 -29.23 -12.79
N ALA A 402 -4.01 -29.42 -13.87
CA ALA A 402 -4.55 -29.96 -15.12
C ALA A 402 -5.01 -31.43 -14.96
N LEU A 403 -4.26 -32.24 -14.22
CA LEU A 403 -4.64 -33.63 -13.91
C LEU A 403 -5.92 -33.68 -13.08
N VAL A 404 -6.03 -32.88 -12.02
CA VAL A 404 -7.24 -32.80 -11.19
C VAL A 404 -8.45 -32.37 -12.02
N LEU A 405 -8.26 -31.41 -12.94
CA LEU A 405 -9.31 -30.98 -13.85
C LEU A 405 -9.74 -32.10 -14.81
N ALA A 406 -8.79 -32.87 -15.34
CA ALA A 406 -9.11 -34.02 -16.19
C ALA A 406 -9.88 -35.12 -15.43
N LEU A 407 -9.49 -35.40 -14.18
CA LEU A 407 -10.21 -36.34 -13.31
C LEU A 407 -11.62 -35.85 -12.98
N TYR A 408 -11.78 -34.54 -12.77
CA TYR A 408 -13.10 -33.94 -12.53
C TYR A 408 -14.04 -34.12 -13.72
N MET A 409 -13.56 -33.96 -14.95
CA MET A 409 -14.38 -34.13 -16.16
C MET A 409 -14.95 -35.54 -16.33
N ASP A 410 -14.26 -36.54 -15.77
CA ASP A 410 -14.73 -37.92 -15.80
C ASP A 410 -15.64 -38.29 -14.61
N SER A 411 -15.84 -37.35 -13.67
CA SER A 411 -16.64 -37.58 -12.47
C SER A 411 -18.14 -37.67 -12.75
N VAL A 412 -18.85 -38.38 -11.88
CA VAL A 412 -20.31 -38.55 -11.95
C VAL A 412 -21.03 -37.20 -11.95
N ALA A 413 -20.59 -36.26 -11.11
CA ALA A 413 -21.19 -34.92 -11.00
C ALA A 413 -21.16 -34.15 -12.34
N VAL A 414 -20.08 -34.28 -13.11
CA VAL A 414 -19.98 -33.62 -14.42
C VAL A 414 -20.88 -34.31 -15.45
N ARG A 415 -20.96 -35.64 -15.43
CA ARG A 415 -21.83 -36.40 -16.33
C ARG A 415 -23.32 -36.13 -16.09
N GLU A 416 -23.70 -35.75 -14.88
CA GLU A 416 -25.07 -35.35 -14.54
C GLU A 416 -25.37 -33.89 -14.93
N LEU A 417 -24.40 -32.99 -14.77
CA LEU A 417 -24.58 -31.55 -15.04
C LEU A 417 -24.47 -31.19 -16.54
N TYR A 418 -23.71 -31.97 -17.30
CA TYR A 418 -23.39 -31.68 -18.70
C TYR A 418 -23.89 -32.79 -19.63
N PRO A 419 -24.81 -32.50 -20.58
CA PRO A 419 -25.27 -33.47 -21.57
C PRO A 419 -24.15 -34.05 -22.44
N HIS A 420 -23.10 -33.26 -22.71
CA HIS A 420 -21.97 -33.66 -23.55
C HIS A 420 -20.62 -33.40 -22.86
N PRO A 421 -20.23 -34.20 -21.85
CA PRO A 421 -19.02 -33.99 -21.05
C PRO A 421 -17.72 -34.01 -21.88
N TRP A 422 -17.69 -34.77 -22.97
CA TRP A 422 -16.52 -34.91 -23.84
C TRP A 422 -16.14 -33.59 -24.53
N VAL A 423 -17.09 -32.67 -24.73
CA VAL A 423 -16.82 -31.32 -25.27
C VAL A 423 -15.94 -30.51 -24.32
N MET A 424 -15.98 -30.80 -23.03
CA MET A 424 -15.20 -30.10 -22.02
C MET A 424 -13.78 -30.64 -21.88
N TRP A 425 -13.48 -31.84 -22.40
CA TRP A 425 -12.16 -32.47 -22.27
C TRP A 425 -10.97 -31.58 -22.69
N PRO A 426 -11.07 -30.76 -23.77
CA PRO A 426 -9.99 -29.85 -24.16
C PRO A 426 -9.66 -28.76 -23.12
N LEU A 427 -10.50 -28.51 -22.12
CA LEU A 427 -10.17 -27.57 -21.03
C LEU A 427 -8.91 -27.97 -20.26
N ALA A 428 -8.65 -29.28 -20.07
CA ALA A 428 -7.45 -29.74 -19.39
C ALA A 428 -6.15 -29.33 -20.12
N PRO A 429 -5.95 -29.66 -21.42
CA PRO A 429 -4.79 -29.17 -22.17
C PRO A 429 -4.76 -27.64 -22.36
N ILE A 430 -5.91 -26.96 -22.39
CA ILE A 430 -6.01 -25.49 -22.43
C ILE A 430 -5.44 -24.86 -21.16
N VAL A 431 -5.86 -25.32 -19.99
CA VAL A 431 -5.34 -24.84 -18.69
C VAL A 431 -3.86 -25.17 -18.54
N LEU A 432 -3.44 -26.35 -19.00
CA LEU A 432 -2.04 -26.74 -19.00
C LEU A 432 -1.20 -25.82 -19.91
N TYR A 433 -1.66 -25.54 -21.13
CA TYR A 433 -1.00 -24.59 -22.03
C TYR A 433 -0.87 -23.20 -21.38
N LEU A 434 -1.95 -22.69 -20.79
CA LEU A 434 -1.98 -21.38 -20.15
C LEU A 434 -0.97 -21.29 -19.01
N THR A 435 -0.96 -22.28 -18.12
CA THR A 435 -0.03 -22.32 -16.97
C THR A 435 1.43 -22.51 -17.42
N MET A 436 1.70 -23.40 -18.37
CA MET A 436 3.03 -23.56 -18.96
C MET A 436 3.52 -22.26 -19.61
N ARG A 437 2.66 -21.58 -20.38
CA ARG A 437 3.01 -20.31 -21.02
C ARG A 437 3.37 -19.24 -19.98
N VAL A 438 2.60 -19.13 -18.90
CA VAL A 438 2.92 -18.21 -17.79
C VAL A 438 4.32 -18.51 -17.22
N TRP A 439 4.65 -19.78 -16.98
CA TRP A 439 6.00 -20.16 -16.51
C TRP A 439 7.11 -19.87 -17.51
N ILE A 440 6.87 -20.08 -18.82
CA ILE A 440 7.85 -19.75 -19.87
C ILE A 440 8.11 -18.25 -19.92
N LEU A 441 7.05 -17.42 -19.92
CA LEU A 441 7.19 -15.96 -19.93
C LEU A 441 7.84 -15.44 -18.65
N ALA A 442 7.49 -16.03 -17.51
CA ALA A 442 8.11 -15.75 -16.24
C ALA A 442 9.58 -16.17 -16.20
N ARG A 443 10.05 -17.11 -17.04
CA ARG A 443 11.48 -17.46 -17.20
C ARG A 443 12.22 -16.57 -18.19
N ARG A 444 11.51 -15.83 -19.05
CA ARG A 444 12.06 -14.93 -20.07
C ARG A 444 12.13 -13.46 -19.65
N ASP A 445 11.78 -13.14 -18.40
CA ASP A 445 11.65 -11.75 -17.93
C ASP A 445 10.56 -10.95 -18.63
N GLU A 446 9.58 -11.63 -19.24
CA GLU A 446 8.47 -10.98 -19.95
C GLU A 446 7.26 -10.75 -19.03
N MET A 447 7.25 -11.31 -17.82
CA MET A 447 6.13 -11.18 -16.87
C MET A 447 6.46 -10.23 -15.71
N HIS A 448 5.85 -9.06 -15.72
CA HIS A 448 6.08 -7.98 -14.75
C HIS A 448 4.92 -7.76 -13.77
N ASP A 449 3.75 -8.26 -14.13
CA ASP A 449 2.52 -8.13 -13.35
C ASP A 449 2.27 -9.36 -12.47
N ASP A 450 1.32 -9.24 -11.54
CA ASP A 450 0.80 -10.38 -10.79
C ASP A 450 0.20 -11.41 -11.76
N PRO A 451 0.50 -12.72 -11.65
CA PRO A 451 0.13 -13.71 -12.66
C PRO A 451 -1.37 -13.79 -12.95
N VAL A 452 -2.22 -13.58 -11.94
CA VAL A 452 -3.68 -13.55 -12.12
C VAL A 452 -4.09 -12.34 -12.96
N VAL A 453 -3.50 -11.18 -12.68
CA VAL A 453 -3.74 -9.95 -13.44
C VAL A 453 -3.22 -10.08 -14.87
N PHE A 454 -2.07 -10.73 -15.05
CA PHE A 454 -1.50 -11.04 -16.37
C PHE A 454 -2.46 -11.89 -17.19
N ILE A 455 -2.95 -13.02 -16.66
CA ILE A 455 -3.88 -13.93 -17.36
C ILE A 455 -5.14 -13.18 -17.84
N ILE A 456 -5.66 -12.26 -17.02
CA ILE A 456 -6.89 -11.54 -17.36
C ILE A 456 -6.65 -10.40 -18.36
N ARG A 457 -5.45 -9.83 -18.43
CA ARG A 457 -5.13 -8.71 -19.34
C ARG A 457 -4.46 -9.12 -20.65
N ASP A 458 -3.72 -10.21 -20.66
CA ASP A 458 -2.99 -10.68 -21.84
C ASP A 458 -3.97 -11.26 -22.87
N TRP A 459 -3.98 -10.68 -24.07
CA TRP A 459 -4.95 -11.02 -25.12
C TRP A 459 -4.92 -12.50 -25.53
N ARG A 460 -3.74 -13.15 -25.52
CA ARG A 460 -3.62 -14.58 -25.83
C ARG A 460 -4.28 -15.42 -24.74
N SER A 461 -4.06 -15.06 -23.48
CA SER A 461 -4.70 -15.69 -22.33
C SER A 461 -6.21 -15.49 -22.36
N GLN A 462 -6.70 -14.30 -22.74
CA GLN A 462 -8.13 -14.02 -22.93
C GLN A 462 -8.76 -14.90 -24.02
N ILE A 463 -8.08 -15.12 -25.15
CA ILE A 463 -8.57 -16.05 -26.20
C ILE A 463 -8.69 -17.47 -25.64
N VAL A 464 -7.67 -17.95 -24.95
CA VAL A 464 -7.66 -19.31 -24.36
C VAL A 464 -8.77 -19.47 -23.32
N VAL A 465 -8.97 -18.46 -22.47
CA VAL A 465 -10.07 -18.43 -21.49
C VAL A 465 -11.43 -18.36 -22.21
N ALA A 466 -11.57 -17.58 -23.27
CA ALA A 466 -12.79 -17.48 -24.06
C ALA A 466 -13.14 -18.80 -24.74
N ILE A 467 -12.16 -19.49 -25.34
CA ILE A 467 -12.35 -20.84 -25.89
C ILE A 467 -12.83 -21.78 -24.77
N GLY A 468 -12.20 -21.74 -23.59
CA GLY A 468 -12.65 -22.54 -22.45
C GLY A 468 -14.09 -22.24 -22.02
N ALA A 469 -14.47 -20.96 -21.96
CA ALA A 469 -15.84 -20.56 -21.66
C ALA A 469 -16.85 -21.07 -22.71
N VAL A 470 -16.50 -21.01 -24.00
CA VAL A 470 -17.33 -21.58 -25.08
C VAL A 470 -17.49 -23.09 -24.91
N LEU A 471 -16.43 -23.83 -24.55
CA LEU A 471 -16.52 -25.27 -24.31
C LEU A 471 -17.42 -25.62 -23.12
N LEU A 472 -17.35 -24.84 -22.04
CA LEU A 472 -18.25 -24.99 -20.88
C LEU A 472 -19.71 -24.77 -21.28
N ILE A 473 -20.00 -23.68 -22.01
CA ILE A 473 -21.36 -23.38 -22.48
C ILE A 473 -21.85 -24.47 -23.44
N ALA A 474 -21.03 -24.87 -24.42
CA ALA A 474 -21.38 -25.89 -25.40
C ALA A 474 -21.59 -27.27 -24.77
N GLY A 475 -20.82 -27.61 -23.73
CA GLY A 475 -21.03 -28.86 -22.99
C GLY A 475 -22.35 -28.88 -22.23
N GLY A 476 -22.81 -27.71 -21.75
CA GLY A 476 -24.03 -27.56 -20.95
C GLY A 476 -25.29 -27.33 -21.78
N TRP A 477 -25.14 -27.05 -23.08
CA TRP A 477 -26.25 -26.85 -24.00
C TRP A 477 -26.83 -28.21 -24.41
N GLY A 478 -28.09 -28.46 -24.03
CA GLY A 478 -28.86 -29.57 -24.59
C GLY A 478 -29.26 -29.22 -26.02
N TRP A 479 -28.83 -30.04 -26.99
CA TRP A 479 -29.17 -29.88 -28.41
C TRP A 479 -30.62 -30.25 -28.70
#